data_AF-A0AAW1JTD4-F1
#
_entry.id   AF-A0AAW1JTD4-F1
#
_cell.length_a   1.000
_cell.length_b   1.000
_cell.length_c   1.000
_cell.angle_alpha   90.00
_cell.angle_beta   90.00
_cell.angle_gamma   90.00
#
_symmetry.space_group_name_H-M   'P 1'
#
loop_
_entity.id
_entity.type
_entity.pdbx_description
1 polymer ?
#
loop_
_entity_poly.entity_id
_entity_poly.type
_entity_poly.pdbx_seq_one_letter_code
_entity_poly.pdbx_strand_id
1 'polypeptide(L)'
;MAVAGADWRADTYGCGRAAERGRHINYCCSEHKIDFLNIKAETSKDAVLTKICEYVENGWPNSIKDPNIKSFFQKRYELVISDGCLFWNHRIVIPTSLREEMVSNLHFTHLGIVKMKSLARSYFWWPNLDKDIECFIKKCTSCCELGNNPPRASLSPWQWPNEPWERLHVDYLGPLQGKHYLIVLDAHTKWVEVFELSTPSSNLTIKVLRTLFARFGLPKTIVSDNGRCWPNCIVLEAAFKSNKKTLV
;
A
#
# COMPACT_ATOMS: atom_id res chain seq x y z
N MET A 1 -56.05 -1.58 26.96
CA MET A 1 -54.72 -2.22 26.90
C MET A 1 -53.74 -1.20 27.47
N ALA A 2 -53.42 -1.10 28.77
CA ALA A 2 -52.94 -2.11 29.72
C ALA A 2 -51.85 -2.98 29.06
N VAL A 3 -50.58 -3.01 29.48
CA VAL A 3 -50.05 -2.93 30.86
C VAL A 3 -48.59 -2.43 30.93
N ALA A 4 -48.25 -1.83 32.09
CA ALA A 4 -46.99 -1.82 32.87
C ALA A 4 -45.68 -1.23 32.29
N GLY A 5 -44.94 -0.32 32.92
CA GLY A 5 -45.00 0.28 34.27
C GLY A 5 -44.00 -0.33 35.27
N ALA A 6 -43.01 0.48 35.71
CA ALA A 6 -42.25 0.45 36.98
C ALA A 6 -40.88 1.16 36.76
N ASP A 7 -40.66 2.45 37.05
CA ASP A 7 -40.47 3.12 38.36
C ASP A 7 -40.07 2.21 39.53
N TRP A 8 -38.84 2.36 40.03
CA TRP A 8 -38.49 2.11 41.43
C TRP A 8 -37.38 3.06 41.89
N ARG A 9 -37.78 3.92 42.83
CA ARG A 9 -36.96 4.78 43.68
C ARG A 9 -35.91 4.00 44.49
N ALA A 10 -34.95 4.78 44.97
CA ALA A 10 -33.92 4.46 45.94
C ALA A 10 -34.38 3.60 47.13
N ASP A 11 -33.56 2.61 47.45
CA ASP A 11 -33.37 2.11 48.81
C ASP A 11 -31.90 2.27 49.21
N THR A 12 -31.69 3.15 50.17
CA THR A 12 -30.51 3.25 51.02
C THR A 12 -30.44 2.03 51.93
N TYR A 13 -29.30 1.32 52.01
CA TYR A 13 -28.70 0.77 53.24
C TYR A 13 -27.38 0.07 52.87
N GLY A 14 -26.27 0.42 53.55
CA GLY A 14 -25.02 -0.36 53.51
C GLY A 14 -23.77 0.43 53.17
N CYS A 15 -23.31 1.27 54.10
CA CYS A 15 -21.93 1.75 54.15
C CYS A 15 -20.96 0.56 54.19
N GLY A 16 -20.03 0.47 53.23
CA GLY A 16 -18.95 -0.51 53.28
C GLY A 16 -18.20 -0.68 51.96
N ARG A 17 -17.09 0.06 51.82
CA ARG A 17 -16.02 -0.07 50.81
C ARG A 17 -16.26 0.60 49.45
N ALA A 18 -16.08 1.91 49.47
CA ALA A 18 -15.56 2.66 48.33
C ALA A 18 -14.09 2.23 48.06
N ALA A 19 -13.88 1.16 47.28
CA ALA A 19 -12.53 0.76 46.83
C ALA A 19 -12.53 -0.13 45.57
N GLU A 20 -13.48 0.03 44.64
CA GLU A 20 -13.53 -0.81 43.43
C GLU A 20 -13.86 -0.05 42.13
N ARG A 21 -13.49 1.24 42.05
CA ARG A 21 -13.52 1.98 40.78
C ARG A 21 -12.09 2.19 40.27
N GLY A 22 -11.60 1.27 39.44
CA GLY A 22 -10.28 1.44 38.82
C GLY A 22 -9.68 0.26 38.06
N ARG A 23 -10.39 -0.87 37.88
CA ARG A 23 -9.81 -2.07 37.23
C ARG A 23 -10.57 -2.53 35.99
N HIS A 24 -10.87 -1.63 35.07
CA HIS A 24 -11.36 -2.02 33.75
C HIS A 24 -10.63 -1.27 32.63
N ILE A 25 -9.40 -1.72 32.38
CA ILE A 25 -8.80 -1.64 31.05
C ILE A 25 -8.51 -3.09 30.66
N ASN A 26 -9.48 -3.74 30.00
CA ASN A 26 -9.35 -5.08 29.42
C ASN A 26 -8.46 -5.03 28.16
N TYR A 27 -7.18 -4.71 28.34
CA TYR A 27 -6.12 -5.03 27.38
C TYR A 27 -4.87 -5.64 28.03
N CYS A 28 -4.86 -5.81 29.35
CA CYS A 28 -4.02 -6.80 30.01
C CYS A 28 -4.91 -8.00 30.36
N CYS A 29 -5.29 -8.78 29.35
CA CYS A 29 -5.60 -10.19 29.61
C CYS A 29 -4.33 -10.80 30.20
N SER A 30 -4.43 -11.58 31.28
CA SER A 30 -3.29 -12.16 32.03
C SER A 30 -2.40 -13.12 31.23
N GLU A 31 -2.58 -13.18 29.90
CA GLU A 31 -1.83 -13.99 28.94
C GLU A 31 -0.92 -13.13 28.03
N HIS A 32 -0.98 -11.80 28.12
CA HIS A 32 -0.09 -10.92 27.36
C HIS A 32 1.21 -10.65 28.12
N LYS A 33 2.35 -10.80 27.43
CA LYS A 33 3.71 -10.67 27.99
C LYS A 33 4.06 -9.29 28.57
N ILE A 34 3.23 -8.27 28.31
CA ILE A 34 3.45 -6.90 28.80
C ILE A 34 2.37 -6.54 29.83
N ASP A 35 2.78 -6.50 31.09
CA ASP A 35 1.96 -6.07 32.21
C ASP A 35 2.19 -4.62 32.60
N PHE A 36 1.26 -4.05 33.35
CA PHE A 36 1.36 -2.70 33.91
C PHE A 36 2.63 -2.50 34.76
N LEU A 37 3.05 -3.53 35.50
CA LEU A 37 4.29 -3.51 36.29
C LEU A 37 5.53 -3.37 35.40
N ASN A 38 5.53 -4.04 34.24
CA ASN A 38 6.61 -3.94 33.27
C ASN A 38 6.67 -2.53 32.67
N ILE A 39 5.51 -1.98 32.27
CA ILE A 39 5.43 -0.62 31.74
C ILE A 39 5.94 0.40 32.76
N LYS A 40 5.57 0.27 34.03
CA LYS A 40 6.07 1.13 35.12
C LYS A 40 7.59 1.08 35.23
N ALA A 41 8.15 -0.12 35.29
CA ALA A 41 9.60 -0.31 35.41
C ALA A 41 10.36 0.27 34.22
N GLU A 42 9.86 0.07 32.99
CA GLU A 42 10.46 0.61 31.77
C GLU A 42 10.26 2.14 31.63
N THR A 43 9.16 2.68 32.14
CA THR A 43 8.92 4.14 32.17
C THR A 43 9.98 4.84 33.01
N SER A 44 10.37 4.28 34.16
CA SER A 44 11.43 4.85 35.00
C SER A 44 12.83 4.79 34.36
N LYS A 45 13.05 3.88 33.42
CA LYS A 45 14.32 3.74 32.68
C LYS A 45 14.39 4.68 31.46
N ASP A 46 13.24 5.02 30.87
CA ASP A 46 13.17 5.88 29.69
C ASP A 46 13.46 7.34 30.06
N ALA A 47 14.64 7.83 29.66
CA ALA A 47 15.11 9.18 29.97
C ALA A 47 14.16 10.30 29.49
N VAL A 48 13.39 10.07 28.42
CA VAL A 48 12.43 11.06 27.93
C VAL A 48 11.17 11.06 28.79
N LEU A 49 10.64 9.88 29.12
CA LEU A 49 9.44 9.76 29.95
C LEU A 49 9.68 10.20 31.38
N THR A 50 10.84 9.89 31.98
CA THR A 50 11.20 10.36 33.33
C THR A 50 11.17 11.89 33.42
N LYS A 51 11.76 12.59 32.43
CA LYS A 51 11.69 14.07 32.36
C LYS A 51 10.26 14.58 32.21
N ILE A 52 9.43 13.88 31.43
CA ILE A 52 8.02 14.27 31.26
C ILE A 52 7.26 14.08 32.56
N CYS A 53 7.50 12.99 33.30
CA CYS A 53 6.91 12.79 34.62
C CYS A 53 7.29 13.93 35.57
N GLU A 54 8.58 14.32 35.60
CA GLU A 54 9.04 15.48 36.38
C GLU A 54 8.33 16.78 35.99
N TYR A 55 8.08 17.02 34.69
CA TYR A 55 7.35 18.21 34.22
C TYR A 55 5.85 18.17 34.54
N VAL A 56 5.24 16.98 34.59
CA VAL A 56 3.84 16.84 34.97
C VAL A 56 3.66 17.11 36.47
N GLU A 57 4.63 16.72 37.31
CA GLU A 57 4.58 16.95 38.76
C GLU A 57 5.00 18.38 39.16
N ASN A 58 6.11 18.89 38.60
CA ASN A 58 6.71 20.16 39.02
C ASN A 58 6.31 21.35 38.12
N GLY A 59 5.60 21.09 37.03
CA GLY A 59 5.21 22.09 36.04
C GLY A 59 6.10 22.09 34.80
N TRP A 60 5.50 22.48 33.68
CA TRP A 60 6.14 22.50 32.37
C TRP A 60 6.94 23.80 32.16
N PRO A 61 8.12 23.75 31.52
CA PRO A 61 8.88 24.94 31.15
C PRO A 61 8.15 25.77 30.08
N ASN A 62 8.41 27.08 30.05
CA ASN A 62 7.74 28.02 29.14
C ASN A 62 7.98 27.71 27.64
N SER A 63 9.13 27.12 27.30
CA SER A 63 9.47 26.77 25.92
C SER A 63 10.33 25.51 25.87
N ILE A 64 9.99 24.61 24.93
CA ILE A 64 10.68 23.33 24.72
C ILE A 64 11.24 23.28 23.30
N LYS A 65 12.56 23.08 23.20
CA LYS A 65 13.28 22.96 21.92
C LYS A 65 13.40 21.52 21.43
N ASP A 66 13.40 20.54 22.35
CA ASP A 66 13.56 19.12 22.00
C ASP A 66 12.35 18.58 21.23
N PRO A 67 12.52 18.10 19.99
CA PRO A 67 11.43 17.52 19.20
C PRO A 67 10.72 16.33 19.87
N ASN A 68 11.46 15.52 20.63
CA ASN A 68 10.90 14.34 21.31
C ASN A 68 9.92 14.74 22.40
N ILE A 69 10.23 15.82 23.12
CA ILE A 69 9.40 16.34 24.21
C ILE A 69 8.29 17.26 23.67
N LYS A 70 8.50 17.93 22.54
CA LYS A 70 7.52 18.84 21.91
C LYS A 70 6.16 18.19 21.69
N SER A 71 6.14 16.91 21.30
CA SER A 71 4.89 16.16 21.09
C SER A 71 4.07 15.96 22.36
N PHE A 72 4.75 15.87 23.52
CA PHE A 72 4.15 15.79 24.84
C PHE A 72 3.76 17.18 25.36
N PHE A 73 4.60 18.19 25.13
CA PHE A 73 4.32 19.58 25.50
C PHE A 73 3.01 20.11 24.90
N GLN A 74 2.71 19.73 23.64
CA GLN A 74 1.45 20.09 22.98
C GLN A 74 0.23 19.50 23.69
N LYS A 75 0.39 18.38 24.40
CA LYS A 75 -0.66 17.65 25.12
C LYS A 75 -0.55 17.78 26.64
N ARG A 76 0.27 18.72 27.12
CA ARG A 76 0.69 18.82 28.53
C ARG A 76 -0.45 18.86 29.55
N TYR A 77 -1.58 19.47 29.20
CA TYR A 77 -2.74 19.59 30.10
C TYR A 77 -3.59 18.31 30.20
N GLU A 78 -3.36 17.34 29.31
CA GLU A 78 -4.07 16.07 29.25
C GLU A 78 -3.20 14.89 29.73
N LEU A 79 -1.98 15.18 30.18
CA LEU A 79 -1.03 14.19 30.69
C LEU A 79 -1.19 14.03 32.20
N VAL A 80 -1.36 12.79 32.64
CA VAL A 80 -1.58 12.43 34.05
C VAL A 80 -0.68 11.26 34.41
N ILE A 81 -0.12 11.27 35.62
CA ILE A 81 0.60 10.13 36.17
C ILE A 81 -0.33 9.37 37.09
N SER A 82 -0.48 8.06 36.87
CA SER A 82 -1.20 7.16 37.77
C SER A 82 -0.37 5.91 38.02
N ASP A 83 -0.20 5.55 39.29
CA ASP A 83 0.53 4.36 39.73
C ASP A 83 1.97 4.24 39.19
N GLY A 84 2.60 5.35 38.82
CA GLY A 84 3.94 5.41 38.23
C GLY A 84 4.00 5.20 36.72
N CYS A 85 2.84 5.15 36.04
CA CYS A 85 2.74 5.14 34.59
C CYS A 85 2.19 6.48 34.09
N LEU A 86 2.68 6.92 32.93
CA LEU A 86 2.21 8.13 32.27
C LEU A 86 1.00 7.80 31.40
N PHE A 87 -0.04 8.62 31.48
CA PHE A 87 -1.26 8.52 30.69
C PHE A 87 -1.51 9.80 29.91
N TRP A 88 -2.10 9.64 28.73
CA TRP A 88 -2.71 10.72 27.96
C TRP A 88 -4.21 10.45 27.86
N ASN A 89 -5.01 11.28 28.52
CA ASN A 89 -6.43 11.00 28.79
C ASN A 89 -6.60 9.60 29.44
N HIS A 90 -7.23 8.66 28.75
CA HIS A 90 -7.45 7.28 29.20
C HIS A 90 -6.42 6.28 28.64
N ARG A 91 -5.43 6.75 27.89
CA ARG A 91 -4.50 5.90 27.13
C ARG A 91 -3.15 5.87 27.80
N ILE A 92 -2.56 4.69 27.93
CA ILE A 92 -1.24 4.56 28.53
C ILE A 92 -0.15 4.99 27.55
N VAL A 93 0.84 5.73 28.04
CA VAL A 93 2.02 6.11 27.25
C VAL A 93 3.04 4.98 27.32
N ILE A 94 3.47 4.50 26.16
CA ILE A 94 4.39 3.35 26.08
C ILE A 94 5.87 3.81 25.98
N PRO A 95 6.75 3.34 26.89
CA PRO A 95 8.19 3.52 26.81
C PRO A 95 8.79 3.03 25.50
N THR A 96 9.84 3.68 25.03
CA THR A 96 10.51 3.35 23.77
C THR A 96 10.90 1.87 23.65
N SER A 97 11.36 1.25 24.74
CA SER A 97 11.75 -0.17 24.79
C SER A 97 10.62 -1.15 24.47
N LEU A 98 9.37 -0.81 24.82
CA LEU A 98 8.21 -1.71 24.68
C LEU A 98 7.42 -1.51 23.39
N ARG A 99 7.73 -0.46 22.60
CA ARG A 99 6.94 -0.11 21.40
C ARG A 99 6.95 -1.18 20.34
N GLU A 100 8.11 -1.78 20.06
CA GLU A 100 8.24 -2.81 19.04
C GLU A 100 7.43 -4.07 19.39
N GLU A 101 7.53 -4.51 20.65
CA GLU A 101 6.76 -5.66 21.14
C GLU A 101 5.25 -5.38 21.13
N MET A 102 4.82 -4.17 21.50
CA MET A 102 3.41 -3.75 21.41
C MET A 102 2.87 -3.79 19.97
N VAL A 103 3.63 -3.26 19.01
CA VAL A 103 3.21 -3.30 17.59
C VAL A 103 3.21 -4.74 17.06
N SER A 104 4.18 -5.57 17.46
CA SER A 104 4.22 -6.99 17.12
C SER A 104 3.00 -7.73 17.64
N ASN A 105 2.60 -7.50 18.89
CA ASN A 105 1.40 -8.09 19.49
C ASN A 105 0.11 -7.66 18.77
N LEU A 106 0.01 -6.39 18.36
CA LEU A 106 -1.11 -5.93 17.53
C LEU A 106 -1.14 -6.61 16.16
N HIS A 107 0.04 -6.91 15.61
CA HIS A 107 0.18 -7.51 14.28
C HIS A 107 0.00 -9.02 14.27
N PHE A 108 0.00 -9.70 15.42
CA PHE A 108 -0.03 -11.17 15.52
C PHE A 108 -1.14 -11.84 14.69
N THR A 109 -2.30 -11.20 14.56
CA THR A 109 -3.44 -11.70 13.76
C THR A 109 -3.53 -11.10 12.35
N HIS A 110 -2.48 -10.42 11.88
CA HIS A 110 -2.40 -9.74 10.58
C HIS A 110 -3.61 -8.84 10.28
N LEU A 111 -4.10 -8.14 11.30
CA LEU A 111 -5.23 -7.22 11.13
C LEU A 111 -4.89 -6.14 10.11
N GLY A 112 -5.89 -5.73 9.32
CA GLY A 112 -5.73 -4.62 8.39
C GLY A 112 -5.27 -3.34 9.12
N ILE A 113 -4.46 -2.54 8.43
CA ILE A 113 -3.82 -1.34 9.00
C ILE A 113 -4.77 -0.38 9.70
N VAL A 114 -5.98 -0.19 9.15
CA VAL A 114 -7.00 0.69 9.73
C VAL A 114 -7.46 0.17 11.10
N LYS A 115 -7.67 -1.14 11.20
CA LYS A 115 -8.10 -1.79 12.46
C LYS A 115 -6.98 -1.80 13.49
N MET A 116 -5.74 -2.08 13.08
CA MET A 116 -4.57 -1.98 13.97
C MET A 116 -4.42 -0.57 14.56
N LYS A 117 -4.50 0.47 13.73
CA LYS A 117 -4.45 1.87 14.20
C LYS A 117 -5.59 2.19 15.14
N SER A 118 -6.81 1.74 14.83
CA SER A 118 -7.98 1.96 15.70
C SER A 118 -7.79 1.32 17.07
N LEU A 119 -7.32 0.08 17.14
CA LEU A 119 -7.04 -0.64 18.39
C LEU A 119 -5.90 -0.01 19.17
N ALA A 120 -4.79 0.34 18.50
CA ALA A 120 -3.67 1.01 19.14
C ALA A 120 -4.13 2.31 19.82
N ARG A 121 -4.87 3.13 19.07
CA ARG A 121 -5.40 4.41 19.55
C ARG A 121 -6.43 4.27 20.67
N SER A 122 -7.10 3.13 20.85
CA SER A 122 -8.04 2.98 21.97
C SER A 122 -7.35 2.71 23.31
N TYR A 123 -6.16 2.08 23.29
CA TYR A 123 -5.51 1.62 24.52
C TYR A 123 -4.26 2.41 24.90
N PHE A 124 -3.44 2.79 23.92
CA PHE A 124 -2.14 3.34 24.19
C PHE A 124 -1.72 4.43 23.21
N TRP A 125 -0.65 5.15 23.55
CA TRP A 125 -0.16 6.26 22.76
C TRP A 125 1.35 6.47 22.89
N TRP A 126 1.96 6.94 21.80
CA TRP A 126 3.28 7.57 21.79
C TRP A 126 3.43 8.46 20.55
N PRO A 127 4.44 9.35 20.49
CA PRO A 127 4.68 10.17 19.31
C PRO A 127 4.97 9.30 18.08
N ASN A 128 4.28 9.57 16.96
CA ASN A 128 4.39 8.82 15.69
C ASN A 128 3.88 7.38 15.70
N LEU A 129 3.01 6.99 16.65
CA LEU A 129 2.35 5.66 16.70
C LEU A 129 1.89 5.14 15.32
N ASP A 130 1.14 5.96 14.57
CA ASP A 130 0.61 5.52 13.27
C ASP A 130 1.71 5.23 12.24
N LYS A 131 2.82 5.99 12.28
CA LYS A 131 3.96 5.79 11.37
C LYS A 131 4.73 4.53 11.73
N ASP A 132 4.88 4.25 13.02
CA ASP A 132 5.56 3.05 13.50
C ASP A 132 4.76 1.80 13.09
N ILE A 133 3.43 1.82 13.22
CA ILE A 133 2.54 0.75 12.73
C ILE A 133 2.67 0.59 11.21
N GLU A 134 2.65 1.68 10.44
CA GLU A 134 2.84 1.64 8.98
C GLU A 134 4.18 1.03 8.58
N CYS A 135 5.25 1.44 9.23
CA CYS A 135 6.60 0.95 8.98
C CYS A 135 6.71 -0.55 9.29
N PHE A 136 6.09 -1.00 10.39
CA PHE A 136 6.06 -2.40 10.78
C PHE A 136 5.32 -3.27 9.75
N ILE A 137 4.11 -2.87 9.34
CA ILE A 137 3.32 -3.64 8.37
C ILE A 137 4.02 -3.72 7.01
N LYS A 138 4.68 -2.64 6.57
CA LYS A 138 5.47 -2.64 5.32
C LYS A 138 6.64 -3.61 5.33
N LYS A 139 7.14 -4.00 6.50
CA LYS A 139 8.21 -5.00 6.65
C LYS A 139 7.67 -6.44 6.69
N CYS A 140 6.37 -6.63 6.90
CA CYS A 140 5.76 -7.95 6.94
C CYS A 140 5.58 -8.52 5.52
N THR A 141 6.23 -9.64 5.23
CA THR A 141 6.14 -10.33 3.93
C THR A 141 4.71 -10.78 3.63
N SER A 142 4.07 -11.46 4.58
CA SER A 142 2.70 -11.97 4.42
C SER A 142 1.68 -10.87 4.11
N CYS A 143 1.78 -9.72 4.77
CA CYS A 143 0.88 -8.59 4.50
C CYS A 143 1.18 -7.89 3.17
N CYS A 144 2.43 -7.88 2.72
CA CYS A 144 2.80 -7.32 1.42
C CYS A 144 2.31 -8.21 0.26
N GLU A 145 2.41 -9.52 0.39
CA GLU A 145 1.98 -10.49 -0.64
C GLU A 145 0.46 -10.59 -0.76
N LEU A 146 -0.25 -10.57 0.38
CA LEU A 146 -1.73 -10.61 0.43
C LEU A 146 -2.39 -9.23 0.33
N GLY A 147 -1.57 -8.18 0.24
CA GLY A 147 -2.05 -6.80 0.11
C GLY A 147 -2.83 -6.58 -1.19
N ASN A 148 -3.66 -5.54 -1.21
CA ASN A 148 -4.31 -5.14 -2.45
C ASN A 148 -3.27 -4.80 -3.53
N ASN A 149 -3.55 -5.21 -4.76
CA ASN A 149 -2.74 -4.80 -5.91
C ASN A 149 -2.62 -3.27 -5.95
N PRO A 150 -1.45 -2.75 -6.35
CA PRO A 150 -1.28 -1.32 -6.56
C PRO A 150 -2.34 -0.80 -7.54
N PRO A 151 -2.71 0.49 -7.46
CA PRO A 151 -3.59 1.10 -8.44
C PRO A 151 -3.04 0.82 -9.84
N ARG A 152 -3.92 0.48 -10.80
CA ARG A 152 -3.51 0.22 -12.18
C ARG A 152 -2.66 1.39 -12.65
N ALA A 153 -1.51 1.08 -13.23
CA ALA A 153 -0.63 2.10 -13.79
C ALA A 153 -1.40 2.97 -14.78
N SER A 154 -1.11 4.27 -14.78
CA SER A 154 -1.67 5.19 -15.77
C SER A 154 -1.30 4.68 -17.16
N LEU A 155 -2.31 4.53 -18.04
CA LEU A 155 -2.05 4.20 -19.43
C LEU A 155 -1.29 5.37 -20.06
N SER A 156 -0.08 5.09 -20.58
CA SER A 156 0.65 6.06 -21.39
C SER A 156 0.22 5.85 -22.84
N PRO A 157 -0.55 6.79 -23.43
CA PRO A 157 -0.96 6.65 -24.82
C PRO A 157 0.26 6.74 -25.73
N TRP A 158 0.26 5.95 -26.79
CA TRP A 158 1.27 6.08 -27.82
C TRP A 158 1.14 7.43 -28.53
N GLN A 159 2.27 8.06 -28.87
CA GLN A 159 2.26 9.23 -29.74
C GLN A 159 1.62 8.87 -31.08
N TRP A 160 0.68 9.71 -31.54
CA TRP A 160 0.05 9.53 -32.85
C TRP A 160 1.10 9.67 -33.96
N PRO A 161 1.10 8.81 -34.99
CA PRO A 161 1.99 8.97 -36.14
C PRO A 161 1.68 10.26 -36.91
N ASN A 162 2.67 10.89 -37.51
CA ASN A 162 2.50 12.13 -38.29
C ASN A 162 2.20 11.86 -39.76
N GLU A 163 2.57 10.68 -40.27
CA GLU A 163 2.47 10.34 -41.69
C GLU A 163 1.78 8.98 -41.88
N PRO A 164 1.04 8.79 -43.00
CA PRO A 164 0.59 7.47 -43.43
C PRO A 164 1.76 6.49 -43.47
N TRP A 165 1.50 5.24 -43.07
CA TRP A 165 2.50 4.16 -43.16
C TRP A 165 3.71 4.30 -42.23
N GLU A 166 3.70 5.27 -41.31
CA GLU A 166 4.78 5.45 -40.33
C GLU A 166 4.78 4.33 -39.28
N ARG A 167 3.61 3.98 -38.75
CA ARG A 167 3.45 2.92 -37.75
C ARG A 167 2.37 1.94 -38.19
N LEU A 168 2.76 0.68 -38.33
CA LEU A 168 1.85 -0.42 -38.62
C LEU A 168 1.61 -1.27 -37.38
N HIS A 169 0.36 -1.56 -37.09
CA HIS A 169 -0.05 -2.57 -36.12
C HIS A 169 -0.36 -3.86 -36.87
N VAL A 170 0.25 -4.96 -36.45
CA VAL A 170 0.09 -6.25 -37.12
C VAL A 170 -0.37 -7.27 -36.10
N ASP A 171 -1.44 -7.98 -36.44
CA ASP A 171 -2.04 -8.98 -35.55
C ASP A 171 -2.55 -10.19 -36.34
N TYR A 172 -2.68 -11.33 -35.67
CA TYR A 172 -3.26 -12.54 -36.21
C TYR A 172 -4.66 -12.78 -35.65
N LEU A 173 -5.62 -12.94 -36.54
CA LEU A 173 -6.96 -13.41 -36.19
C LEU A 173 -7.13 -14.87 -36.61
N GLY A 174 -7.45 -15.75 -35.66
CA GLY A 174 -7.83 -17.14 -35.96
C GLY A 174 -7.41 -18.16 -34.91
N PRO A 175 -7.73 -19.45 -35.13
CA PRO A 175 -8.31 -20.00 -36.36
C PRO A 175 -9.82 -19.74 -36.49
N LEU A 176 -10.26 -19.24 -37.65
CA LEU A 176 -11.67 -19.14 -38.04
C LEU A 176 -11.89 -20.07 -39.23
N GLN A 177 -12.77 -21.07 -39.07
CA GLN A 177 -13.02 -22.10 -40.10
C GLN A 177 -11.73 -22.79 -40.61
N GLY A 178 -10.76 -23.00 -39.73
CA GLY A 178 -9.47 -23.63 -40.08
C GLY A 178 -8.50 -22.72 -40.84
N LYS A 179 -8.78 -21.41 -40.91
CA LYS A 179 -7.94 -20.40 -41.56
C LYS A 179 -7.50 -19.34 -40.56
N HIS A 180 -6.35 -18.73 -40.82
CA HIS A 180 -5.82 -17.61 -40.07
C HIS A 180 -5.77 -16.37 -40.95
N TYR A 181 -5.88 -15.20 -40.35
CA TYR A 181 -5.87 -13.92 -41.05
C TYR A 181 -4.80 -13.04 -40.43
N LEU A 182 -3.85 -12.58 -41.24
CA LEU A 182 -2.90 -11.55 -40.86
C LEU A 182 -3.52 -10.20 -41.15
N ILE A 183 -3.74 -9.41 -40.11
CA ILE A 183 -4.33 -8.07 -40.19
C ILE A 183 -3.19 -7.07 -40.02
N VAL A 184 -3.03 -6.18 -40.99
CA VAL A 184 -2.08 -5.05 -40.96
C VAL A 184 -2.90 -3.77 -40.96
N LEU A 185 -2.75 -2.96 -39.91
CA LEU A 185 -3.46 -1.70 -39.73
C LEU A 185 -2.47 -0.54 -39.69
N ASP A 186 -2.67 0.47 -40.55
CA ASP A 186 -1.93 1.72 -40.47
C ASP A 186 -2.47 2.59 -39.33
N ALA A 187 -1.59 2.97 -38.40
CA ALA A 187 -1.97 3.75 -37.24
C ALA A 187 -2.46 5.16 -37.61
N HIS A 188 -1.96 5.74 -38.70
CA HIS A 188 -2.31 7.11 -39.11
C HIS A 188 -3.65 7.15 -39.86
N THR A 189 -3.74 6.45 -40.97
CA THR A 189 -4.92 6.49 -41.86
C THR A 189 -6.05 5.57 -41.43
N LYS A 190 -5.78 4.62 -40.51
CA LYS A 190 -6.67 3.51 -40.15
C LYS A 190 -6.98 2.56 -41.32
N TRP A 191 -6.17 2.59 -42.38
CA TRP A 191 -6.26 1.63 -43.47
C TRP A 191 -5.93 0.21 -42.98
N VAL A 192 -6.68 -0.78 -43.47
CA VAL A 192 -6.54 -2.18 -43.05
C VAL A 192 -6.30 -3.07 -44.26
N GLU A 193 -5.23 -3.86 -44.20
CA GLU A 193 -4.95 -4.95 -45.15
C GLU A 193 -5.11 -6.28 -44.42
N VAL A 194 -5.81 -7.23 -45.04
CA VAL A 194 -6.08 -8.55 -44.45
C VAL A 194 -5.61 -9.63 -45.42
N PHE A 195 -4.79 -10.55 -44.92
CA PHE A 195 -4.24 -11.66 -45.69
C PHE A 195 -4.66 -12.99 -45.07
N GLU A 196 -5.34 -13.82 -45.86
CA GLU A 196 -5.66 -15.19 -45.46
C GLU A 196 -4.42 -16.08 -45.54
N LEU A 197 -4.16 -16.82 -44.48
CA LEU A 197 -3.06 -17.75 -44.32
C LEU A 197 -3.56 -19.09 -43.79
N SER A 198 -3.02 -20.18 -44.31
CA SER A 198 -3.34 -21.53 -43.81
C SER A 198 -2.84 -21.75 -42.39
N THR A 199 -1.69 -21.17 -42.02
CA THR A 199 -1.10 -21.26 -40.69
C THR A 199 -0.37 -19.96 -40.30
N PRO A 200 -0.32 -19.60 -39.02
CA PRO A 200 0.41 -18.42 -38.53
C PRO A 200 1.90 -18.78 -38.40
N SER A 201 2.60 -18.82 -39.53
CA SER A 201 4.03 -19.16 -39.63
C SER A 201 4.86 -17.92 -39.89
N SER A 202 5.99 -17.77 -39.20
CA SER A 202 6.94 -16.67 -39.36
C SER A 202 7.39 -16.47 -40.81
N ASN A 203 7.67 -17.56 -41.52
CA ASN A 203 8.11 -17.52 -42.92
C ASN A 203 7.01 -17.00 -43.85
N LEU A 204 5.74 -17.33 -43.58
CA LEU A 204 4.60 -16.82 -44.35
C LEU A 204 4.37 -15.34 -44.05
N THR A 205 4.43 -14.95 -42.77
CA THR A 205 4.35 -13.55 -42.34
C THR A 205 5.39 -12.68 -43.06
N ILE A 206 6.66 -13.12 -43.10
CA ILE A 206 7.73 -12.37 -43.77
C ILE A 206 7.43 -12.20 -45.27
N LYS A 207 6.96 -13.24 -45.94
CA LYS A 207 6.63 -13.16 -47.38
C LYS A 207 5.54 -12.13 -47.64
N VAL A 208 4.45 -12.18 -46.86
CA VAL A 208 3.33 -11.23 -46.99
C VAL A 208 3.80 -9.80 -46.71
N LEU A 209 4.54 -9.58 -45.62
CA LEU A 209 5.05 -8.27 -45.26
C LEU A 209 6.02 -7.71 -46.32
N ARG A 210 6.88 -8.54 -46.91
CA ARG A 210 7.76 -8.11 -48.01
C ARG A 210 6.98 -7.64 -49.22
N THR A 211 5.91 -8.34 -49.60
CA THR A 211 5.05 -7.92 -50.70
C THR A 211 4.33 -6.60 -50.38
N LEU A 212 3.86 -6.45 -49.14
CA LEU A 212 3.21 -5.23 -48.66
C LEU A 212 4.19 -4.03 -48.67
N PHE A 213 5.43 -4.22 -48.20
CA PHE A 213 6.47 -3.18 -48.22
C PHE A 213 6.94 -2.83 -49.63
N ALA A 214 6.92 -3.78 -50.56
CA ALA A 214 7.21 -3.49 -51.97
C ALA A 214 6.15 -2.59 -52.61
N ARG A 215 4.90 -2.62 -52.12
CA ARG A 215 3.80 -1.81 -52.66
C ARG A 215 3.77 -0.39 -52.09
N PHE A 216 3.92 -0.26 -50.78
CA PHE A 216 3.69 1.00 -50.06
C PHE A 216 4.97 1.64 -49.50
N GLY A 217 6.10 0.94 -49.58
CA GLY A 217 7.35 1.34 -48.95
C GLY A 217 7.54 0.73 -47.57
N LEU A 218 8.69 1.04 -46.96
CA LEU A 218 9.05 0.53 -45.64
C LEU A 218 8.46 1.42 -44.53
N PRO A 219 7.76 0.86 -43.54
CA PRO A 219 7.29 1.61 -42.39
C PRO A 219 8.45 1.97 -41.45
N LYS A 220 8.30 3.01 -40.63
CA LYS A 220 9.28 3.35 -39.59
C LYS A 220 9.16 2.42 -38.37
N THR A 221 7.96 1.95 -38.05
CA THR A 221 7.72 1.08 -36.90
C THR A 221 6.64 0.05 -37.19
N ILE A 222 6.87 -1.19 -36.75
CA ILE A 222 5.88 -2.27 -36.76
C ILE A 222 5.67 -2.69 -35.30
N VAL A 223 4.41 -2.74 -34.90
CA VAL A 223 3.97 -3.14 -33.55
C VAL A 223 3.17 -4.42 -33.68
N SER A 224 3.61 -5.48 -32.99
CA SER A 224 2.90 -6.75 -32.88
C SER A 224 2.76 -7.15 -31.42
N ASP A 225 1.99 -8.19 -31.15
CA ASP A 225 2.06 -8.87 -29.85
C ASP A 225 3.35 -9.73 -29.74
N ASN A 226 3.52 -10.41 -28.60
CA ASN A 226 4.67 -11.29 -28.35
C ASN A 226 4.39 -12.75 -28.77
N GLY A 227 3.55 -12.95 -29.80
CA GLY A 227 3.21 -14.24 -30.36
C GLY A 227 4.40 -14.95 -31.02
N ARG A 228 4.45 -16.29 -30.92
CA ARG A 228 5.54 -17.11 -31.49
C ARG A 228 5.60 -17.11 -33.02
N CYS A 229 4.50 -16.70 -33.66
CA CYS A 229 4.40 -16.57 -35.12
C CYS A 229 5.20 -15.37 -35.64
N TRP A 230 5.62 -14.47 -34.74
CA TRP A 230 6.51 -13.38 -35.07
C TRP A 230 7.96 -13.86 -35.04
N PRO A 231 8.74 -13.66 -36.12
CA PRO A 231 10.18 -13.84 -36.01
C PRO A 231 10.72 -13.06 -34.80
N ASN A 232 11.62 -13.66 -34.02
CA ASN A 232 12.37 -12.98 -32.95
C ASN A 232 13.09 -11.68 -33.45
N CYS A 233 13.16 -11.49 -34.77
CA CYS A 233 13.83 -10.39 -35.47
C CYS A 233 12.93 -9.56 -36.41
N ILE A 234 11.61 -9.39 -36.19
CA ILE A 234 10.76 -8.63 -37.16
C ILE A 234 11.21 -7.19 -37.43
N VAL A 235 12.02 -6.55 -36.58
CA VAL A 235 12.46 -5.16 -36.82
C VAL A 235 13.97 -4.97 -37.04
N LEU A 236 14.85 -5.98 -36.92
CA LEU A 236 16.30 -5.69 -37.07
C LEU A 236 16.82 -5.64 -38.52
N GLU A 237 16.12 -6.19 -39.52
CA GLU A 237 16.67 -6.30 -40.89
C GLU A 237 15.87 -5.65 -42.03
N ALA A 238 14.78 -4.93 -41.75
CA ALA A 238 14.24 -4.01 -42.76
C ALA A 238 15.16 -2.77 -42.98
N ALA A 239 16.12 -2.53 -42.07
CA ALA A 239 16.95 -1.33 -42.04
C ALA A 239 18.44 -1.49 -42.44
N PHE A 240 18.96 -2.67 -42.82
CA PHE A 240 20.42 -2.82 -42.99
C PHE A 240 21.01 -3.10 -44.39
N LYS A 241 20.25 -3.39 -45.46
CA LYS A 241 20.91 -3.94 -46.69
C LYS A 241 20.45 -3.47 -48.08
N SER A 242 19.80 -2.32 -48.27
CA SER A 242 19.63 -1.79 -49.63
C SER A 242 19.88 -0.28 -49.74
N ASN A 243 20.84 0.09 -50.59
CA ASN A 243 21.21 1.44 -51.05
C ASN A 243 22.20 2.31 -50.25
N LYS A 244 23.36 1.75 -49.88
CA LYS A 244 24.64 2.44 -50.12
C LYS A 244 25.28 1.88 -51.41
N LYS A 245 24.70 2.27 -52.55
CA LYS A 245 25.38 2.30 -53.86
C LYS A 245 24.99 3.62 -54.51
N THR A 246 25.58 4.70 -54.02
CA THR A 246 25.84 5.87 -54.86
C THR A 246 27.29 5.73 -55.27
N LEU A 247 27.47 5.46 -56.55
CA LEU A 247 28.75 5.45 -57.25
C LEU A 247 29.41 6.82 -57.13
N VAL A 248 30.74 6.81 -57.32
CA VAL A 248 31.62 7.96 -57.59
C VAL A 248 30.93 9.02 -58.45
#